data_AF-A0A453IZA7-F1
#
_entry.id   AF-A0A453IZA7-F1
#
_cell.length_a   1.000
_cell.length_b   1.000
_cell.length_c   1.000
_cell.angle_alpha   90.00
_cell.angle_beta   90.00
_cell.angle_gamma   90.00
#
_symmetry.space_group_name_H-M   'P 1'
#
loop_
_entity.id
_entity.type
_entity.pdbx_description
1 polymer ?
#
loop_
_entity_poly.entity_id
_entity_poly.type
_entity_poly.pdbx_seq_one_letter_code
_entity_poly.pdbx_strand_id
1 'polypeptide(L)'
;LSGTVLLPLSKTVIASSILVGLTTTLILFCSHFHQIEGDRAVGKMSPLVRIGTKTGATLVTVAIGALYTLLAAFGISRCLPPSCIVLGALTLPLGKWVVDYVQRNHDDDTKIFMAKYYCVRLHALLGMALASGLVLARNGVLA
;
A
#
# COMPACT_ATOMS: atom_id res chain seq x y z
N LEU A 1 -8.27 32.04 24.80
CA LEU A 1 -8.52 30.62 25.13
C LEU A 1 -8.08 29.80 23.92
N SER A 2 -6.94 29.12 24.01
CA SER A 2 -6.41 28.30 22.91
C SER A 2 -7.26 27.03 22.82
N GLY A 3 -8.25 27.03 21.94
CA GLY A 3 -9.06 25.86 21.64
C GLY A 3 -8.27 24.93 20.74
N THR A 4 -7.50 24.01 21.32
CA THR A 4 -7.02 22.83 20.61
C THR A 4 -8.26 22.03 20.21
N VAL A 5 -8.82 22.32 19.03
CA VAL A 5 -9.81 21.50 18.37
C VAL A 5 -9.10 20.19 18.05
N LEU A 6 -9.21 19.21 18.96
CA LEU A 6 -8.79 17.85 18.69
C LEU A 6 -9.69 17.36 17.56
N LEU A 7 -9.20 17.35 16.32
CA LEU A 7 -9.93 16.77 15.20
C LEU A 7 -10.30 15.34 15.62
N PRO A 8 -11.60 14.99 15.71
CA PRO A 8 -11.99 13.68 16.19
C PRO A 8 -11.42 12.63 15.24
N LEU A 9 -10.52 11.78 15.76
CA LEU A 9 -9.97 10.63 15.06
C LEU A 9 -11.11 9.66 14.75
N SER A 10 -11.71 9.82 13.58
CA SER A 10 -12.81 8.97 13.14
C SER A 10 -12.30 7.63 12.63
N LYS A 11 -13.18 6.62 12.68
CA LYS A 11 -12.88 5.27 12.14
C LYS A 11 -12.48 5.35 10.66
N THR A 12 -13.06 6.27 9.90
CA THR A 12 -12.74 6.52 8.48
C THR A 12 -11.36 7.11 8.29
N VAL A 13 -10.95 8.07 9.12
CA VAL A 13 -9.59 8.64 9.08
C VAL A 13 -8.55 7.57 9.41
N ILE A 14 -8.79 6.76 10.44
CA ILE A 14 -7.89 5.68 10.84
C ILE A 14 -7.79 4.62 9.73
N ALA A 15 -8.93 4.15 9.21
CA ALA A 15 -8.97 3.15 8.14
C ALA A 15 -8.25 3.63 6.86
N SER A 16 -8.52 4.87 6.43
CA SER A 16 -7.84 5.46 5.27
C SER A 16 -6.34 5.57 5.50
N SER A 17 -5.93 6.03 6.68
CA SER A 17 -4.51 6.16 7.06
C SER A 17 -3.78 4.83 7.08
N ILE A 18 -4.42 3.75 7.54
CA ILE A 18 -3.83 2.41 7.54
C ILE A 18 -3.56 1.93 6.11
N LEU A 19 -4.52 2.08 5.20
CA LEU A 19 -4.36 1.65 3.79
C LEU A 19 -3.27 2.46 3.07
N VAL A 20 -3.27 3.78 3.26
CA VAL A 20 -2.26 4.69 2.70
C VAL A 20 -0.88 4.42 3.29
N GLY A 21 -0.80 4.23 4.61
CA GLY A 21 0.44 3.90 5.31
C GLY A 21 1.04 2.58 4.84
N LEU A 22 0.22 1.53 4.70
CA LEU A 22 0.66 0.22 4.22
C LEU A 22 1.24 0.28 2.80
N THR A 23 0.59 1.02 1.89
CA THR A 23 1.12 1.22 0.53
C THR A 23 2.41 2.03 0.52
N THR A 24 2.55 3.04 1.38
CA THR A 24 3.82 3.76 1.57
C THR A 24 4.93 2.85 2.09
N THR A 25 4.65 2.01 3.08
CA THR A 25 5.60 1.01 3.58
C THR A 25 6.05 0.07 2.46
N LEU A 26 5.13 -0.37 1.59
CA LEU A 26 5.46 -1.19 0.42
C LEU A 26 6.39 -0.47 -0.56
N ILE A 27 6.19 0.82 -0.83
CA ILE A 27 7.09 1.62 -1.69
C ILE A 27 8.51 1.61 -1.12
N LEU A 28 8.65 1.93 0.17
CA LEU A 28 9.94 2.00 0.85
C LEU A 28 10.61 0.62 0.88
N PHE A 29 9.85 -0.43 1.21
CA PHE A 29 10.35 -1.79 1.21
C PHE A 29 10.83 -2.24 -0.19
N CYS A 30 10.04 -1.98 -1.23
CA CYS A 30 10.40 -2.31 -2.60
C CYS A 30 11.63 -1.53 -3.09
N SER A 31 11.90 -0.35 -2.53
CA SER A 31 13.09 0.44 -2.87
C SER A 31 14.40 -0.21 -2.43
N HIS A 32 14.37 -1.09 -1.42
CA HIS A 32 15.54 -1.81 -0.92
C HIS A 32 15.95 -3.01 -1.79
N PHE A 33 15.10 -3.52 -2.70
CA PHE A 33 15.47 -4.67 -3.55
C PHE A 33 16.71 -4.40 -4.39
N HIS A 34 16.82 -3.20 -4.95
CA HIS A 34 17.97 -2.80 -5.74
C HIS A 34 19.20 -2.43 -4.88
N GLN A 35 19.06 -2.34 -3.56
CA GLN A 35 20.11 -1.81 -2.68
C GLN A 35 20.79 -2.89 -1.84
N ILE A 36 20.45 -4.17 -2.00
CA ILE A 36 20.90 -5.23 -1.09
C ILE A 36 22.42 -5.36 -1.05
N GLU A 37 23.09 -5.42 -2.20
CA GLU A 37 24.54 -5.58 -2.27
C GLU A 37 25.27 -4.37 -1.69
N GLY A 38 24.84 -3.16 -2.07
CA GLY A 38 25.39 -1.91 -1.58
C GLY A 38 25.17 -1.72 -0.07
N ASP A 39 23.97 -2.04 0.43
CA ASP A 39 23.63 -1.98 1.85
C ASP A 39 24.45 -3.00 2.66
N ARG A 40 24.63 -4.22 2.13
CA ARG A 40 25.44 -5.26 2.78
C ARG A 40 26.93 -4.87 2.84
N ALA A 41 27.46 -4.27 1.78
CA ALA A 41 28.87 -3.87 1.69
C ALA A 41 29.26 -2.82 2.74
N VAL A 42 28.30 -1.97 3.16
CA VAL A 42 28.51 -0.95 4.20
C VAL A 42 27.98 -1.37 5.58
N GLY A 43 27.57 -2.64 5.75
CA GLY A 43 27.08 -3.17 7.02
C GLY A 43 25.68 -2.70 7.44
N LYS A 44 24.86 -2.17 6.51
CA LYS A 44 23.46 -1.83 6.81
C LYS A 44 22.64 -3.10 7.00
N MET A 45 21.90 -3.13 8.10
CA MET A 45 21.03 -4.25 8.46
C MET A 45 19.58 -4.04 7.99
N SER A 46 19.39 -3.63 6.73
CA SER A 46 18.05 -3.40 6.18
C SER A 46 17.20 -4.69 6.20
N PRO A 47 15.85 -4.59 6.27
CA PRO A 47 15.00 -5.77 6.35
C PRO A 47 15.30 -6.80 5.26
N LEU A 48 15.55 -6.31 4.05
CA LEU A 48 15.81 -7.14 2.88
C LEU A 48 17.20 -7.79 2.89
N VAL A 49 18.21 -7.14 3.46
CA VAL A 49 19.54 -7.74 3.70
C VAL A 49 19.45 -8.91 4.68
N ARG A 50 18.52 -8.86 5.66
CA ARG A 50 18.34 -9.94 6.64
C ARG A 50 17.57 -11.14 6.10
N ILE A 51 16.50 -10.90 5.33
CA ILE A 51 15.55 -11.96 4.92
C ILE A 51 15.76 -12.45 3.48
N GLY A 52 16.51 -11.70 2.67
CA GLY A 52 16.76 -11.99 1.26
C GLY A 52 15.60 -11.60 0.32
N THR A 53 15.90 -11.59 -0.98
CA THR A 53 14.96 -11.19 -2.05
C THR A 53 13.74 -12.11 -2.16
N LYS A 54 13.93 -13.42 -2.03
CA LYS A 54 12.85 -14.42 -2.10
C LYS A 54 11.80 -14.25 -1.00
N THR A 55 12.26 -14.14 0.25
CA THR A 55 11.38 -13.88 1.39
C THR A 55 10.76 -12.49 1.28
N GLY A 56 11.52 -11.50 0.79
CA GLY A 56 11.02 -10.16 0.52
C GLY A 56 9.87 -10.15 -0.50
N ALA A 57 9.98 -10.88 -1.61
CA ALA A 57 8.92 -10.97 -2.62
C ALA A 57 7.65 -11.61 -2.06
N THR A 58 7.83 -12.63 -1.20
CA THR A 58 6.73 -13.25 -0.47
C THR A 58 6.07 -12.25 0.48
N LEU A 59 6.85 -11.42 1.19
CA LEU A 59 6.31 -10.38 2.06
C LEU A 59 5.51 -9.33 1.28
N VAL A 60 5.97 -8.91 0.09
CA VAL A 60 5.21 -8.03 -0.81
C VAL A 60 3.87 -8.68 -1.19
N THR A 61 3.87 -9.97 -1.49
CA THR A 61 2.65 -10.73 -1.82
C THR A 61 1.65 -10.72 -0.67
N VAL A 62 2.14 -11.02 0.55
CA VAL A 62 1.33 -10.99 1.77
C VAL A 62 0.81 -9.58 2.07
N ALA A 63 1.64 -8.55 1.91
CA ALA A 63 1.26 -7.16 2.17
C ALA A 63 0.19 -6.65 1.19
N ILE A 64 0.29 -6.99 -0.10
CA ILE A 64 -0.75 -6.68 -1.09
C ILE A 64 -2.04 -7.44 -0.78
N GLY A 65 -1.95 -8.73 -0.41
CA GLY A 65 -3.11 -9.49 0.06
C GLY A 65 -3.78 -8.85 1.29
N ALA A 66 -2.97 -8.43 2.26
CA ALA A 66 -3.43 -7.74 3.47
C ALA A 66 -4.09 -6.39 3.15
N LEU A 67 -3.55 -5.62 2.20
CA LEU A 67 -4.12 -4.34 1.75
C LEU A 67 -5.58 -4.50 1.30
N TYR A 68 -5.85 -5.46 0.41
CA TYR A 68 -7.20 -5.68 -0.11
C TYR A 68 -8.12 -6.39 0.89
N THR A 69 -7.56 -7.25 1.74
CA THR A 69 -8.32 -7.84 2.86
C THR A 69 -8.77 -6.76 3.84
N LEU A 70 -7.90 -5.81 4.18
CA LEU A 70 -8.22 -4.67 5.02
C LEU A 70 -9.23 -3.73 4.36
N LEU A 71 -9.08 -3.46 3.06
CA LEU A 71 -10.07 -2.67 2.30
C LEU A 71 -11.47 -3.29 2.43
N ALA A 72 -11.60 -4.60 2.16
CA ALA A 72 -12.86 -5.31 2.29
C ALA A 72 -13.39 -5.30 3.75
N ALA A 73 -12.52 -5.57 4.72
CA ALA A 73 -12.87 -5.57 6.14
C ALA A 73 -13.39 -4.20 6.60
N PHE A 74 -12.77 -3.10 6.16
CA PHE A 74 -13.24 -1.75 6.45
C PHE A 74 -14.57 -1.39 5.79
N GLY A 75 -14.89 -2.00 4.66
CA GLY A 75 -16.23 -1.93 4.07
C GLY A 75 -17.27 -2.65 4.91
N ILE A 76 -16.98 -3.90 5.30
CA ILE A 76 -17.88 -4.74 6.11
C ILE A 76 -18.14 -4.10 7.48
N SER A 77 -17.10 -3.56 8.13
CA SER A 77 -17.20 -2.90 9.43
C SER A 77 -17.76 -1.47 9.38
N ARG A 78 -18.12 -0.98 8.17
CA ARG A 78 -18.60 0.39 7.93
C ARG A 78 -17.59 1.48 8.36
N CYS A 79 -16.30 1.15 8.42
CA CYS A 79 -15.25 2.15 8.64
C CYS A 79 -15.03 3.02 7.40
N LEU A 80 -15.23 2.46 6.21
CA LEU A 80 -15.19 3.16 4.92
C LEU A 80 -16.53 3.06 4.21
N PRO A 81 -16.95 4.10 3.47
CA PRO A 81 -18.18 4.06 2.69
C PRO A 81 -18.06 3.09 1.51
N PRO A 82 -19.18 2.52 1.00
CA PRO A 82 -19.17 1.56 -0.10
C PRO A 82 -18.48 2.08 -1.37
N SER A 83 -18.63 3.37 -1.67
CA SER A 83 -17.94 4.05 -2.77
C SER A 83 -16.41 3.88 -2.73
N CYS A 84 -15.78 4.01 -1.56
CA CYS A 84 -14.34 3.79 -1.38
C CYS A 84 -13.94 2.34 -1.66
N ILE A 85 -14.79 1.38 -1.30
CA ILE A 85 -14.53 -0.04 -1.49
C ILE A 85 -14.60 -0.39 -2.98
N VAL A 86 -15.64 0.08 -3.67
CA VAL A 86 -15.81 -0.15 -5.11
C VAL A 86 -14.65 0.47 -5.88
N LEU A 87 -14.35 1.76 -5.67
CA LEU A 87 -13.26 2.41 -6.38
C LEU A 87 -11.89 1.84 -6.00
N GLY A 88 -11.67 1.52 -4.72
CA GLY A 88 -10.43 0.91 -4.26
C GLY A 88 -10.21 -0.47 -4.86
N ALA A 89 -11.28 -1.28 -5.01
CA ALA A 89 -11.22 -2.58 -5.65
C ALA A 89 -10.84 -2.51 -7.14
N LEU A 90 -11.12 -1.40 -7.84
CA LEU A 90 -10.65 -1.21 -9.23
C LEU A 90 -9.12 -1.20 -9.34
N THR A 91 -8.40 -0.97 -8.24
CA THR A 91 -6.93 -1.05 -8.23
C THR A 91 -6.40 -2.48 -8.12
N LEU A 92 -7.24 -3.49 -7.84
CA LEU A 92 -6.84 -4.90 -7.67
C LEU A 92 -5.94 -5.45 -8.79
N PRO A 93 -6.23 -5.21 -10.09
CA PRO A 93 -5.37 -5.70 -11.16
C PRO A 93 -3.95 -5.13 -11.07
N LEU A 94 -3.82 -3.87 -10.65
CA LEU A 94 -2.51 -3.25 -10.45
C LEU A 94 -1.78 -3.85 -9.24
N GLY A 95 -2.48 -4.13 -8.15
CA GLY A 95 -1.92 -4.84 -7.01
C GLY A 95 -1.41 -6.23 -7.39
N LYS A 96 -2.20 -7.01 -8.14
CA LYS A 96 -1.77 -8.30 -8.70
C LYS A 96 -0.53 -8.14 -9.58
N TRP A 97 -0.49 -7.10 -10.39
CA TRP A 97 0.66 -6.84 -11.26
C TRP A 97 1.93 -6.50 -10.47
N VAL A 98 1.84 -5.77 -9.37
CA VAL A 98 2.97 -5.56 -8.44
C VAL A 98 3.48 -6.89 -7.91
N VAL A 99 2.58 -7.78 -7.45
CA VAL A 99 2.95 -9.11 -6.95
C VAL A 99 3.63 -9.95 -8.02
N ASP A 100 3.01 -10.07 -9.19
CA ASP A 100 3.52 -10.87 -10.30
C ASP A 100 4.89 -10.32 -10.77
N TYR A 101 5.05 -8.98 -10.79
CA TYR A 101 6.30 -8.34 -11.16
C TYR A 101 7.42 -8.62 -10.15
N VAL A 102 7.16 -8.43 -8.86
CA VAL A 102 8.17 -8.64 -7.82
C VAL A 102 8.57 -10.10 -7.73
N GLN A 103 7.61 -11.04 -7.77
CA GLN A 103 7.90 -12.48 -7.73
C GLN A 103 8.76 -12.95 -8.90
N ARG A 104 8.56 -12.40 -10.10
CA ARG A 104 9.32 -12.81 -11.30
C ARG A 104 10.71 -12.20 -11.41
N ASN A 105 10.94 -11.06 -10.76
CA ASN A 105 12.14 -10.25 -11.00
C ASN A 105 12.96 -9.99 -9.73
N HIS A 106 12.60 -10.58 -8.58
CA HIS A 106 13.24 -10.28 -7.28
C HIS A 106 14.75 -10.51 -7.22
N ASP A 107 15.29 -11.26 -8.17
CA ASP A 107 16.67 -11.74 -8.32
C ASP A 107 17.38 -11.08 -9.52
N ASP A 108 16.69 -10.18 -10.24
CA ASP A 108 17.25 -9.39 -11.33
C ASP A 108 17.33 -7.93 -10.89
N ASP A 109 18.51 -7.49 -10.48
CA ASP A 109 18.74 -6.15 -9.93
C ASP A 109 18.39 -5.00 -10.88
N THR A 110 18.46 -5.26 -12.20
CA THR A 110 18.14 -4.27 -13.23
C THR A 110 16.62 -4.09 -13.35
N LYS A 111 15.87 -5.20 -13.32
CA LYS A 111 14.41 -5.16 -13.40
C LYS A 111 13.79 -4.74 -12.08
N ILE A 112 14.20 -5.33 -10.96
CA ILE A 112 13.54 -5.15 -9.66
C ILE A 112 13.52 -3.69 -9.17
N PHE A 113 14.43 -2.86 -9.66
CA PHE A 113 14.42 -1.41 -9.44
C PHE A 113 13.06 -0.76 -9.74
N MET A 114 12.30 -1.28 -10.71
CA MET A 114 10.99 -0.76 -11.09
C MET A 114 9.87 -1.09 -10.08
N ALA A 115 10.07 -2.06 -9.18
CA ALA A 115 9.05 -2.47 -8.21
C ALA A 115 8.52 -1.31 -7.36
N LYS A 116 9.41 -0.41 -6.90
CA LYS A 116 9.02 0.77 -6.11
C LYS A 116 8.09 1.70 -6.90
N TYR A 117 8.31 1.88 -8.20
CA TYR A 117 7.47 2.74 -9.04
C TYR A 117 6.09 2.14 -9.27
N TYR A 118 5.98 0.82 -9.35
CA TYR A 118 4.68 0.15 -9.42
C TYR A 118 3.92 0.25 -8.10
N CYS A 119 4.62 0.17 -6.97
CA CYS A 119 4.02 0.49 -5.67
C CYS A 119 3.56 1.95 -5.58
N VAL A 120 4.34 2.91 -6.13
CA VAL A 120 3.95 4.33 -6.20
C VAL A 120 2.69 4.52 -7.02
N ARG A 121 2.59 3.85 -8.19
CA ARG A 121 1.36 3.87 -9.01
C ARG A 121 0.17 3.33 -8.24
N LEU A 122 0.34 2.21 -7.53
CA LEU A 122 -0.71 1.61 -6.71
C LEU A 122 -1.14 2.56 -5.59
N HIS A 123 -0.20 3.15 -4.86
CA HIS A 123 -0.46 4.11 -3.80
C HIS A 123 -1.24 5.34 -4.32
N ALA A 124 -0.80 5.91 -5.43
CA ALA A 124 -1.45 7.08 -6.03
C ALA A 124 -2.87 6.76 -6.49
N LEU A 125 -3.08 5.65 -7.20
CA LEU A 125 -4.41 5.24 -7.65
C LEU A 125 -5.34 4.89 -6.49
N LEU A 126 -4.84 4.17 -5.47
CA LEU A 126 -5.63 3.86 -4.28
C LEU A 126 -5.98 5.12 -3.50
N GLY A 127 -5.04 6.04 -3.32
CA GLY A 127 -5.26 7.32 -2.66
C GLY A 127 -6.31 8.17 -3.39
N MET A 128 -6.22 8.25 -4.72
CA MET A 128 -7.25 8.90 -5.54
C MET A 128 -8.61 8.20 -5.41
N ALA A 129 -8.65 6.87 -5.45
CA ALA A 129 -9.88 6.10 -5.30
C ALA A 129 -10.55 6.34 -3.93
N LEU A 130 -9.77 6.39 -2.85
CA LEU A 130 -10.27 6.69 -1.51
C LEU A 130 -10.79 8.14 -1.43
N ALA A 131 -10.05 9.11 -1.96
CA ALA A 131 -10.47 10.51 -1.97
C ALA A 131 -11.77 10.71 -2.76
N SER A 132 -11.85 10.16 -3.98
CA SER A 132 -13.06 10.19 -4.81
C SER A 132 -14.22 9.46 -4.14
N GLY A 133 -13.98 8.31 -3.52
CA GLY A 133 -15.01 7.56 -2.80
C GLY A 133 -15.60 8.36 -1.64
N LEU A 134 -14.76 9.04 -0.85
CA LEU A 134 -15.22 9.91 0.24
C LEU A 134 -16.04 11.09 -0.28
N VAL A 135 -15.63 11.70 -1.41
CA VAL A 135 -16.40 12.78 -2.06
C VAL A 135 -17.77 12.28 -2.54
N LEU A 136 -17.83 11.11 -3.18
CA LEU A 136 -19.09 10.51 -3.63
C LEU A 136 -20.03 10.20 -2.46
N ALA A 137 -19.50 9.62 -1.39
CA ALA A 137 -20.26 9.31 -0.18
C ALA A 137 -20.84 10.57 0.47
N ARG A 138 -20.04 11.65 0.53
CA ARG A 138 -20.50 12.96 1.02
C ARG A 138 -21.65 13.54 0.19
N ASN A 139 -21.67 13.27 -1.11
CA ASN A 139 -22.70 13.74 -2.04
C ASN A 139 -23.91 12.79 -2.15
N GLY A 140 -23.98 11.74 -1.32
CA GLY A 140 -25.08 10.77 -1.32
C GLY A 140 -25.03 9.72 -2.44
N VAL A 141 -23.95 9.68 -3.22
CA VAL A 141 -23.75 8.69 -4.27
C VAL A 141 -23.06 7.47 -3.66
N LEU A 142 -23.77 6.33 -3.59
CA LEU A 142 -23.30 5.07 -3.01
C LEU A 142 -22.94 5.18 -1.51
N ALA A 143 -23.80 5.85 -0.72
CA ALA A 143 -23.69 5.96 0.75
C ALA A 143 -24.06 4.67 1.48
#